data_AF-A0A1V9Y958-F1
#
_entry.id   AF-A0A1V9Y958-F1
#
_cell.length_a   1.000
_cell.length_b   1.000
_cell.length_c   1.000
_cell.angle_alpha   90.00
_cell.angle_beta   90.00
_cell.angle_gamma   90.00
#
_symmetry.space_group_name_H-M   'P 1'
#
loop_
_entity.id
_entity.type
_entity.pdbx_description
1 polymer ?
#
loop_
_entity_poly.entity_id
_entity_poly.type
_entity_poly.pdbx_seq_one_letter_code
_entity_poly.pdbx_strand_id
1 'polypeptide(L)'
;MTPPMRTGGRWTAAEVDFVHEFIVCYAAGIVGIPGASLRECLARALRCSSRRIIQYLAKHQLGSLSRLRQLPKAPHEFTAMDHARRAALYRAEHRFHARLHPTIVPTADSFDALESLFLK
;
A
#
# COMPACT_ATOMS: atom_id res chain seq x y z
N MET A 1 0.15 -12.17 15.06
CA MET A 1 -0.42 -10.85 15.43
C MET A 1 -0.74 -10.08 14.15
N THR A 2 -2.02 -9.82 13.86
CA THR A 2 -2.44 -8.99 12.73
C THR A 2 -2.36 -7.51 13.14
N PRO A 3 -1.59 -6.65 12.44
CA PRO A 3 -1.51 -5.23 12.80
C PRO A 3 -2.90 -4.55 12.84
N PRO A 4 -3.14 -3.55 13.69
CA PRO A 4 -4.45 -2.91 13.81
C PRO A 4 -4.86 -2.18 12.52
N MET A 5 -6.15 -2.22 12.21
CA MET A 5 -6.75 -1.53 11.07
C MET A 5 -6.61 -0.01 11.27
N ARG A 6 -6.03 0.72 10.29
CA ARG A 6 -5.87 2.17 10.39
C ARG A 6 -7.21 2.86 10.12
N THR A 7 -7.85 3.34 11.19
CA THR A 7 -9.17 3.97 11.15
C THR A 7 -9.14 5.50 10.96
N GLY A 8 -7.97 6.15 11.08
CA GLY A 8 -7.83 7.61 10.92
C GLY A 8 -6.38 8.09 10.79
N GLY A 9 -6.20 9.42 10.66
CA GLY A 9 -4.88 10.09 10.59
C GLY A 9 -4.58 10.75 9.24
N ARG A 10 -3.57 11.64 9.23
CA ARG A 10 -3.10 12.30 8.00
C ARG A 10 -2.57 11.26 7.02
N TRP A 11 -2.81 11.49 5.74
CA TRP A 11 -2.20 10.72 4.66
C TRP A 11 -0.71 11.01 4.62
N THR A 12 0.12 9.98 4.77
CA THR A 12 1.56 10.10 4.59
C THR A 12 1.92 10.13 3.11
N ALA A 13 3.06 10.72 2.74
CA ALA A 13 3.53 10.71 1.35
C ALA A 13 3.61 9.29 0.77
N ALA A 14 4.07 8.31 1.55
CA ALA A 14 4.14 6.91 1.11
C ALA A 14 2.76 6.29 0.85
N GLU A 15 1.74 6.62 1.66
CA GLU A 15 0.36 6.18 1.39
C GLU A 15 -0.19 6.82 0.12
N VAL A 16 0.08 8.12 -0.09
CA VAL A 16 -0.35 8.87 -1.28
C VAL A 16 0.28 8.27 -2.54
N ASP A 17 1.60 8.05 -2.53
CA ASP A 17 2.33 7.41 -3.63
C ASP A 17 1.76 6.02 -3.95
N PHE A 18 1.54 5.20 -2.92
CA PHE A 18 0.97 3.86 -3.10
C PHE A 18 -0.43 3.92 -3.71
N VAL A 19 -1.32 4.78 -3.20
CA VAL A 19 -2.68 4.93 -3.76
C VAL A 19 -2.61 5.35 -5.22
N HIS A 20 -1.74 6.30 -5.55
CA HIS A 20 -1.59 6.80 -6.91
C HIS A 20 -1.19 5.67 -7.87
N GLU A 21 -0.10 4.95 -7.57
CA GLU A 21 0.36 3.82 -8.40
C GLU A 21 -0.69 2.71 -8.48
N PHE A 22 -1.41 2.45 -7.39
CA PHE A 22 -2.47 1.45 -7.37
C PHE A 22 -3.62 1.83 -8.30
N ILE A 23 -4.06 3.09 -8.30
CA ILE A 23 -5.13 3.57 -9.18
C ILE A 23 -4.70 3.45 -10.65
N VAL A 24 -3.46 3.82 -10.98
CA VAL A 24 -2.92 3.68 -12.34
C VAL A 24 -2.92 2.21 -12.77
N CYS A 25 -2.42 1.31 -11.93
CA CYS A 25 -2.40 -0.12 -12.22
C CYS A 25 -3.83 -0.70 -12.32
N TYR A 26 -4.75 -0.26 -11.46
CA TYR A 26 -6.13 -0.73 -11.45
C TYR A 26 -6.88 -0.28 -12.71
N ALA A 27 -6.70 0.97 -13.13
CA ALA A 27 -7.32 1.51 -14.35
C ALA A 27 -6.78 0.85 -15.63
N ALA A 28 -5.53 0.37 -15.60
CA ALA A 28 -4.91 -0.37 -16.68
C ALA A 28 -5.24 -1.87 -16.69
N GLY A 29 -6.03 -2.36 -15.72
CA GLY A 29 -6.35 -3.78 -15.55
C GLY A 29 -5.18 -4.64 -15.08
N ILE A 30 -4.11 -4.06 -14.51
CA ILE A 30 -2.92 -4.78 -14.07
C ILE A 30 -3.14 -5.40 -12.68
N VAL A 31 -3.91 -4.72 -11.84
CA VAL A 31 -4.27 -5.17 -10.49
C VAL A 31 -5.77 -5.05 -10.27
N GLY A 32 -6.31 -5.90 -9.41
CA GLY A 32 -7.73 -5.91 -9.08
C GLY A 32 -8.13 -7.28 -8.54
N ILE A 33 -9.28 -7.31 -7.87
CA ILE A 33 -9.92 -8.56 -7.45
C ILE A 33 -11.23 -8.65 -8.23
N PRO A 34 -11.50 -9.75 -8.95
CA PRO A 34 -12.77 -9.93 -9.64
C PRO A 34 -13.96 -9.68 -8.71
N GLY A 35 -14.89 -8.84 -9.14
CA GLY A 35 -16.08 -8.46 -8.38
C GLY A 35 -15.88 -7.39 -7.30
N ALA A 36 -14.63 -7.04 -6.96
CA ALA A 36 -14.33 -5.97 -6.01
C ALA A 36 -14.14 -4.63 -6.71
N SER A 37 -14.65 -3.57 -6.07
CA SER A 37 -14.45 -2.20 -6.52
C SER A 37 -13.06 -1.66 -6.16
N LEU A 38 -12.61 -0.61 -6.84
CA LEU A 38 -11.35 0.08 -6.54
C LEU A 38 -11.23 0.43 -5.04
N ARG A 39 -12.31 0.95 -4.44
CA ARG A 39 -12.34 1.29 -3.00
C ARG A 39 -12.10 0.06 -2.11
N GLU A 40 -12.65 -1.09 -2.46
CA GLU A 40 -12.53 -2.33 -1.67
C GLU A 40 -11.13 -2.91 -1.80
N CYS A 41 -10.55 -2.85 -3.00
CA CYS A 41 -9.17 -3.25 -3.25
C CYS A 41 -8.19 -2.37 -2.44
N LEU A 42 -8.34 -1.05 -2.53
CA LEU A 42 -7.49 -0.10 -1.79
C LEU A 42 -7.68 -0.22 -0.27
N ALA A 43 -8.91 -0.37 0.22
CA ALA A 43 -9.19 -0.54 1.64
C ALA A 43 -8.52 -1.79 2.21
N ARG A 44 -8.52 -2.90 1.44
CA ARG A 44 -7.82 -4.14 1.80
C ARG A 44 -6.29 -3.94 1.79
N ALA A 45 -5.74 -3.34 0.74
CA ALA A 45 -4.30 -3.15 0.60
C ALA A 45 -3.72 -2.23 1.70
N LEU A 46 -4.38 -1.10 1.96
CA LEU A 46 -3.98 -0.13 2.99
C LEU A 46 -4.45 -0.49 4.40
N ARG A 47 -5.24 -1.56 4.54
CA ARG A 47 -5.84 -2.01 5.80
C ARG A 47 -6.57 -0.89 6.54
N CYS A 48 -7.41 -0.17 5.80
CA CYS A 48 -8.18 0.96 6.31
C CYS A 48 -9.66 0.85 5.93
N SER A 49 -10.50 1.75 6.46
CA SER A 49 -11.93 1.75 6.14
C SER A 49 -12.20 2.24 4.72
N SER A 50 -13.18 1.65 4.03
CA SER A 50 -13.62 2.11 2.71
C SER A 50 -14.01 3.59 2.71
N ARG A 51 -14.50 4.11 3.85
CA ARG A 51 -14.83 5.52 4.03
C ARG A 51 -13.60 6.43 3.89
N ARG A 52 -12.44 6.03 4.44
CA ARG A 52 -11.17 6.78 4.30
C ARG A 52 -10.74 6.87 2.83
N ILE A 53 -10.90 5.78 2.08
CA ILE A 53 -10.62 5.74 0.63
C ILE A 53 -11.60 6.62 -0.14
N ILE A 54 -12.90 6.53 0.13
CA ILE A 54 -13.92 7.35 -0.54
C ILE A 54 -13.65 8.84 -0.31
N GLN A 55 -13.30 9.23 0.92
CA GLN A 55 -12.95 10.62 1.25
C GLN A 55 -11.70 11.07 0.49
N TYR A 56 -10.68 10.23 0.38
CA TYR A 56 -9.50 10.52 -0.43
C TYR A 56 -9.87 10.71 -1.90
N LEU A 57 -10.56 9.74 -2.50
CA LEU A 57 -10.96 9.81 -3.91
C LEU A 57 -11.84 11.03 -4.20
N ALA A 58 -12.80 11.35 -3.31
CA ALA A 58 -13.64 12.54 -3.45
C ALA A 58 -12.82 13.84 -3.40
N LYS A 59 -11.88 13.95 -2.45
CA LYS A 59 -10.99 15.12 -2.34
C LYS A 59 -10.14 15.33 -3.60
N HIS A 60 -9.75 14.24 -4.27
CA HIS A 60 -8.95 14.27 -5.49
C HIS A 60 -9.78 14.24 -6.78
N GLN A 61 -11.11 14.44 -6.71
CA GLN A 61 -12.03 14.39 -7.86
C GLN A 61 -12.07 13.04 -8.60
N LEU A 62 -11.62 11.97 -7.95
CA LEU A 62 -11.63 10.59 -8.43
C LEU A 62 -12.82 9.77 -7.87
N GLY A 63 -13.85 10.45 -7.37
CA GLY A 63 -15.00 9.82 -6.73
C GLY A 63 -15.76 8.86 -7.64
N SER A 64 -15.82 9.15 -8.95
CA SER A 64 -16.39 8.27 -9.98
C SER A 64 -15.66 6.93 -10.08
N LEU A 65 -14.34 6.91 -9.84
CA LEU A 65 -13.52 5.70 -9.90
C LEU A 65 -13.80 4.75 -8.73
N SER A 66 -14.34 5.24 -7.62
CA SER A 66 -14.48 4.48 -6.37
C SER A 66 -15.32 3.19 -6.51
N ARG A 67 -16.30 3.19 -7.43
CA ARG A 67 -17.21 2.07 -7.69
C ARG A 67 -16.81 1.25 -8.91
N LEU A 68 -15.77 1.66 -9.65
CA LEU A 68 -15.32 0.90 -10.80
C LEU A 68 -14.91 -0.49 -10.35
N ARG A 69 -15.40 -1.47 -11.10
CA ARG A 69 -15.07 -2.89 -10.98
C ARG A 69 -14.36 -3.28 -12.26
N GLN A 70 -13.05 -3.06 -12.30
CA GLN A 70 -12.25 -3.53 -13.41
C GLN A 70 -11.92 -5.02 -13.21
N LEU A 71 -12.04 -5.77 -14.30
CA LEU A 71 -11.52 -7.13 -14.37
C LEU A 71 -10.03 -7.04 -14.69
N PRO A 72 -9.14 -7.65 -13.89
CA PRO A 72 -7.72 -7.68 -14.22
C PRO A 72 -7.50 -8.48 -15.51
N LYS A 73 -6.61 -7.96 -16.36
CA LYS A 73 -6.10 -8.64 -17.56
C LYS A 73 -5.36 -9.91 -17.16
N ALA A 74 -5.32 -10.87 -18.08
CA ALA A 74 -4.51 -12.05 -17.87
C ALA A 74 -3.00 -11.69 -17.93
N PRO A 75 -2.13 -12.37 -17.16
CA PRO A 75 -0.71 -12.04 -17.09
C PRO A 75 0.03 -12.09 -18.44
N HIS A 76 -0.45 -12.91 -19.39
CA HIS A 76 0.14 -13.02 -20.72
C HIS A 76 -0.20 -11.83 -21.63
N GLU A 77 -1.17 -10.99 -21.25
CA GLU A 77 -1.56 -9.78 -22.00
C GLU A 77 -0.75 -8.55 -21.56
N PHE A 78 0.19 -8.71 -20.62
CA PHE A 78 0.91 -7.58 -20.04
C PHE A 78 1.97 -7.08 -21.03
N THR A 79 1.90 -5.78 -21.31
CA THR A 79 2.93 -5.09 -22.10
C THR A 79 4.15 -4.77 -21.25
N ALA A 80 5.27 -4.39 -21.89
CA ALA A 80 6.44 -3.86 -21.17
C ALA A 80 6.09 -2.67 -20.25
N MET A 81 5.13 -1.83 -20.69
CA MET A 81 4.62 -0.71 -19.89
C MET A 81 3.85 -1.20 -18.65
N ASP A 82 3.06 -2.28 -18.77
CA ASP A 82 2.32 -2.86 -17.65
C ASP A 82 3.27 -3.47 -16.62
N HIS A 83 4.35 -4.11 -17.07
CA HIS A 83 5.42 -4.57 -16.17
C HIS A 83 6.10 -3.40 -15.45
N ALA A 84 6.38 -2.29 -16.14
CA ALA A 84 6.97 -1.10 -15.53
C ALA A 84 6.05 -0.48 -14.46
N ARG A 85 4.75 -0.37 -14.74
CA ARG A 85 3.73 0.09 -13.79
C ARG A 85 3.63 -0.82 -12.58
N ARG A 86 3.63 -2.14 -12.79
CA ARG A 86 3.60 -3.13 -11.71
C ARG A 86 4.85 -3.03 -10.82
N ALA A 87 6.02 -2.82 -11.41
CA ALA A 87 7.26 -2.58 -10.65
C ALA A 87 7.22 -1.27 -9.85
N ALA A 88 6.64 -0.19 -10.40
CA ALA A 88 6.42 1.06 -9.68
C ALA A 88 5.51 0.87 -8.47
N LEU A 89 4.40 0.15 -8.64
CA LEU A 89 3.49 -0.20 -7.55
C LEU A 89 4.20 -0.99 -6.44
N TYR A 90 4.99 -2.02 -6.78
CA TYR A 90 5.74 -2.79 -5.78
C TYR A 90 6.74 -1.93 -5.00
N ARG A 91 7.41 -0.98 -5.66
CA ARG A 91 8.31 -0.05 -4.96
C ARG A 91 7.55 0.88 -4.00
N ALA A 92 6.38 1.37 -4.41
CA ALA A 92 5.54 2.21 -3.56
C ALA A 92 4.99 1.43 -2.35
N GLU A 93 4.56 0.18 -2.57
CA GLU A 93 4.11 -0.74 -1.53
C GLU A 93 5.23 -1.00 -0.51
N HIS A 94 6.43 -1.31 -0.98
CA HIS A 94 7.59 -1.52 -0.11
C HIS A 94 7.90 -0.29 0.76
N ARG A 95 7.87 0.92 0.17
CA ARG A 95 8.05 2.17 0.94
C ARG A 95 6.96 2.38 1.99
N PHE A 96 5.71 2.04 1.67
CA PHE A 96 4.59 2.11 2.59
C PHE A 96 4.77 1.14 3.77
N HIS A 97 5.10 -0.12 3.50
CA HIS A 97 5.28 -1.14 4.53
C HIS A 97 6.52 -0.91 5.40
N ALA A 98 7.63 -0.44 4.83
CA ALA A 98 8.83 -0.08 5.57
C ALA A 98 8.58 1.00 6.64
N ARG A 99 7.58 1.88 6.43
CA ARG A 99 7.18 2.87 7.44
C ARG A 99 6.23 2.34 8.51
N LEU A 100 5.53 1.23 8.23
CA LEU A 100 4.65 0.57 9.20
C LEU A 100 5.44 -0.31 10.18
N HIS A 101 6.58 -0.83 9.73
CA HIS A 101 7.55 -1.52 10.56
C HIS A 101 8.86 -0.74 10.47
N PRO A 102 9.00 0.40 11.17
CA PRO A 102 10.34 0.90 11.44
C PRO A 102 11.03 -0.26 12.14
N THR A 103 12.02 -0.83 11.47
CA THR A 103 12.96 -1.76 12.10
C THR A 103 13.31 -1.10 13.42
N ILE A 104 13.07 -1.79 14.54
CA ILE A 104 13.61 -1.37 15.82
C ILE A 104 15.11 -1.34 15.56
N VAL A 105 15.63 -0.15 15.25
CA VAL A 105 17.06 0.07 15.20
C VAL A 105 17.44 -0.20 16.65
N PRO A 106 18.26 -1.24 16.93
CA PRO A 106 18.85 -1.31 18.25
C PRO A 106 19.61 0.01 18.39
N THR A 107 19.13 0.88 19.27
CA THR A 107 19.88 2.04 19.72
C THR A 107 21.25 1.52 20.13
N ALA A 108 22.32 2.22 19.76
CA ALA A 108 23.69 1.80 20.02
C ALA A 108 23.93 1.41 21.50
N ASP A 109 23.11 1.93 22.41
CA ASP A 109 23.07 1.59 23.84
C ASP A 109 22.71 0.12 24.15
N SER A 110 22.10 -0.62 23.21
CA SER A 110 21.74 -2.03 23.38
C SER A 110 22.90 -3.00 23.14
N PHE A 111 24.02 -2.52 22.56
CA PHE A 111 25.19 -3.37 22.33
C PHE A 111 26.06 -3.50 23.60
N ASP A 112 26.16 -2.44 24.40
CA ASP A 112 26.88 -2.46 25.70
C ASP A 112 26.21 -3.38 26.74
N ALA A 113 24.88 -3.55 26.66
CA ALA A 113 24.14 -4.44 27.54
C ALA A 113 24.40 -5.93 27.26
N LEU A 114 24.80 -6.29 26.03
CA LEU A 114 25.06 -7.68 25.63
C LEU A 114 26.51 -8.11 25.89
N GLU A 115 27.48 -7.20 25.83
CA GLU A 115 28.87 -7.52 26.22
C GLU A 115 29.02 -7.77 27.73
N SER A 116 28.21 -7.09 28.55
CA SER A 116 28.20 -7.28 30.02
C SER A 116 27.64 -8.64 30.48
N LEU A 117 27.01 -9.40 29.58
CA LEU A 117 26.47 -10.75 29.84
C LEU A 117 27.38 -11.88 29.36
N PHE A 118 28.38 -11.58 28.51
CA PHE A 118 29.34 -12.55 27.98
C PHE A 118 30.73 -12.49 28.64
N LEU A 119 30.99 -11.47 29.47
CA LEU A 119 32.11 -11.48 30.43
C LEU A 119 31.60 -11.65 31.87
N LYS A 120 31.22 -12.89 32.21
CA LYS A 120 31.22 -13.39 33.58
C LYS A 120 31.43 -14.88 33.62
#